data_AF-A0A2V5S6W8-F1
#
_entry.id   AF-A0A2V5S6W8-F1
#
_cell.length_a   1.000
_cell.length_b   1.000
_cell.length_c   1.000
_cell.angle_alpha   90.00
_cell.angle_beta   90.00
_cell.angle_gamma   90.00
#
_symmetry.space_group_name_H-M   'P 1'
#
loop_
_entity.id
_entity.type
_entity.pdbx_description
1 polymer ?
#
loop_
_entity_poly.entity_id
_entity_poly.type
_entity_poly.pdbx_seq_one_letter_code
_entity_poly.pdbx_strand_id
1 'polypeptide(L)' 'KFIELPWQEFDRKQISPTRDTRLRWMQSVIRCTHYVHGAGERQYLNEADAPEITYVPRADISEADKAYAGE' A
#
# COMPACT_ATOMS: atom_id res chain seq x y z
N LYS A 1 8.59 -19.90 14.83
CA LYS A 1 9.89 -20.39 14.32
C LYS A 1 10.48 -19.26 13.47
N PHE A 2 11.66 -18.76 13.80
CA PHE A 2 12.32 -17.73 12.98
C PHE A 2 13.03 -18.40 11.80
N ILE A 3 13.14 -17.69 10.69
CA ILE A 3 13.93 -18.08 9.52
C ILE A 3 15.17 -17.19 9.47
N GLU A 4 16.34 -17.79 9.27
CA GLU A 4 17.57 -17.05 9.02
C GLU A 4 17.65 -16.71 7.54
N LEU A 5 17.92 -15.44 7.24
CA LEU A 5 18.10 -14.94 5.88
C LEU A 5 19.61 -14.73 5.62
N PRO A 6 20.08 -14.93 4.38
CA PRO A 6 21.47 -14.69 4.02
C PRO A 6 21.84 -13.21 4.22
N TRP A 7 23.08 -12.98 4.65
CA TRP A 7 23.61 -11.63 4.84
C TRP A 7 23.74 -10.89 3.50
N GLN A 8 23.38 -9.61 3.48
CA GLN A 8 23.49 -8.73 2.30
C GLN A 8 23.98 -7.35 2.72
N GLU A 9 24.82 -6.73 1.88
CA GLU A 9 25.22 -5.33 2.07
C GLU A 9 24.00 -4.40 1.96
N PHE A 10 23.93 -3.41 2.84
CA PHE A 10 22.83 -2.45 2.84
C PHE A 10 22.98 -1.44 1.70
N ASP A 11 21.94 -1.25 0.89
CA ASP A 11 21.87 -0.19 -0.11
C ASP A 11 20.51 0.55 -0.13
N ARG A 12 20.45 1.65 -0.89
CA ARG A 12 19.23 2.48 -0.99
C ARG A 12 18.05 1.77 -1.66
N LYS A 13 18.29 0.71 -2.44
CA LYS A 13 17.24 -0.04 -3.14
C LYS A 13 16.44 -0.91 -2.17
N GLN A 14 17.00 -1.20 -1.00
CA GLN A 14 16.32 -1.92 0.08
C GLN A 14 15.40 -1.01 0.92
N ILE A 15 15.42 0.31 0.71
CA ILE A 15 14.54 1.25 1.40
C ILE A 15 13.19 1.26 0.70
N SER A 16 12.15 0.79 1.39
CA SER A 16 10.76 0.91 0.99
C SER A 16 9.96 1.66 2.05
N PRO A 17 8.93 2.43 1.68
CA PRO A 17 8.09 3.08 2.66
C PRO A 17 7.35 2.03 3.49
N THR A 18 7.19 2.32 4.77
CA THR A 18 6.32 1.52 5.64
C THR A 18 4.87 1.66 5.20
N ARG A 19 4.00 0.78 5.70
CA ARG A 19 2.54 0.86 5.48
C ARG A 19 2.02 2.28 5.68
N ASP A 20 2.46 2.97 6.74
CA ASP A 20 1.93 4.26 7.16
C ASP A 20 2.52 5.44 6.37
N THR A 21 3.69 5.28 5.74
CA THR A 21 4.35 6.33 4.93
C THR A 21 4.24 6.12 3.43
N ARG A 22 3.60 5.01 3.01
CA ARG A 22 3.47 4.61 1.60
C ARG A 22 2.79 5.67 0.74
N LEU A 23 1.70 6.27 1.21
CA LEU A 23 0.94 7.26 0.44
C LEU A 23 1.77 8.51 0.14
N ARG A 24 2.41 9.09 1.15
CA ARG A 24 3.29 10.25 1.00
C ARG A 24 4.43 9.99 0.01
N TRP A 25 5.05 8.81 0.11
CA TRP A 25 6.11 8.40 -0.80
C TRP A 25 5.60 8.26 -2.24
N MET A 26 4.45 7.59 -2.44
CA MET A 26 3.81 7.48 -3.74
C MET A 26 3.52 8.85 -4.34
N GLN A 27 3.00 9.82 -3.57
CA GLN A 27 2.74 11.16 -4.10
C GLN A 27 3.99 11.92 -4.50
N SER A 28 5.12 11.73 -3.80
CA SER A 28 6.38 12.34 -4.20
C SER A 28 6.90 11.87 -5.57
N VAL A 29 6.51 10.67 -6.01
CA VAL A 29 6.99 10.02 -7.23
C VAL A 29 5.92 10.02 -8.34
N ILE A 30 4.76 9.43 -8.06
CA ILE A 30 3.69 9.17 -9.03
C ILE A 30 2.81 10.41 -9.23
N ARG A 31 2.57 11.19 -8.16
CA ARG A 31 1.65 12.36 -8.15
C ARG A 31 0.26 12.00 -8.68
N CYS A 32 -0.32 10.90 -8.18
CA CYS A 32 -1.63 10.49 -8.67
C CYS A 32 -2.71 11.47 -8.18
N THR A 33 -3.69 11.75 -9.03
CA THR A 33 -4.81 12.64 -8.69
C THR A 33 -5.97 11.91 -8.01
N HIS A 34 -6.01 10.58 -8.16
CA HIS A 34 -7.04 9.71 -7.59
C HIS A 34 -6.38 8.51 -6.92
N TYR A 35 -6.85 8.13 -5.74
CA TYR A 35 -6.36 6.97 -5.00
C TYR A 35 -7.52 6.02 -4.70
N VAL A 36 -7.53 4.86 -5.37
CA VAL A 36 -8.54 3.83 -5.14
C VAL A 36 -8.11 2.96 -3.96
N HIS A 37 -8.95 2.82 -2.94
CA HIS A 37 -8.60 2.08 -1.72
C HIS A 37 -9.66 1.06 -1.28
N GLY A 38 -9.18 -0.06 -0.72
CA GLY A 38 -10.02 -1.10 -0.11
C GLY A 38 -10.48 -0.79 1.31
N ALA A 39 -11.35 -1.65 1.85
CA ALA A 39 -11.81 -1.57 3.25
C ALA A 39 -10.65 -1.62 4.27
N GLY A 40 -9.67 -2.49 4.06
CA GLY A 40 -8.50 -2.57 4.95
C GLY A 40 -7.58 -1.36 4.87
N GLU A 41 -7.37 -0.80 3.67
CA GLU A 41 -6.52 0.39 3.48
C GLU A 41 -7.13 1.64 4.15
N ARG A 42 -8.46 1.80 4.08
CA ARG A 42 -9.18 2.89 4.75
C ARG A 42 -8.90 2.96 6.26
N GLN A 43 -8.56 1.85 6.90
CA GLN A 43 -8.37 1.80 8.36
C GLN A 43 -7.06 2.46 8.81
N TYR A 44 -6.07 2.60 7.93
CA TYR A 44 -4.75 3.12 8.28
C TYR A 44 -4.23 4.23 7.37
N LEU A 45 -4.91 4.52 6.26
CA LEU A 45 -4.56 5.67 5.40
C LEU A 45 -4.71 6.97 6.18
N ASN A 46 -3.68 7.81 6.10
CA ASN A 46 -3.72 9.18 6.61
C ASN A 46 -3.93 10.14 5.43
N GLU A 47 -5.16 10.60 5.23
CA GLU A 47 -5.51 11.48 4.10
C GLU A 47 -4.79 12.84 4.16
N ALA A 48 -4.32 13.26 5.35
CA ALA A 48 -3.54 14.49 5.51
C ALA A 48 -2.15 14.40 4.84
N ASP A 49 -1.68 13.22 4.47
CA ASP A 49 -0.43 13.06 3.70
C ASP A 49 -0.57 13.45 2.23
N ALA A 50 -1.80 13.54 1.72
CA ALA A 50 -2.10 13.94 0.34
C ALA A 50 -3.52 14.54 0.26
N PRO A 51 -3.76 15.73 0.85
CA PRO A 51 -5.09 16.35 0.90
C PRO A 51 -5.61 16.79 -0.48
N GLU A 52 -4.74 16.88 -1.48
CA GLU A 52 -5.06 17.35 -2.83
C GLU A 52 -5.65 16.29 -3.77
N ILE A 53 -5.64 15.02 -3.37
CA ILE A 53 -6.05 13.91 -4.23
C ILE A 53 -7.47 13.45 -3.90
N THR A 54 -8.14 12.87 -4.89
CA THR A 54 -9.48 12.30 -4.70
C THR A 54 -9.37 10.86 -4.22
N TYR A 55 -9.88 10.59 -3.02
CA TYR A 55 -9.97 9.24 -2.46
C TYR A 55 -11.22 8.55 -3.01
N VAL A 56 -11.02 7.38 -3.63
CA VAL A 56 -12.09 6.62 -4.27
C VAL A 56 -12.23 5.28 -3.54
N PRO A 57 -13.28 5.10 -2.72
CA PRO A 57 -13.58 3.79 -2.15
C PRO A 57 -13.88 2.81 -3.28
N ARG A 58 -13.14 1.70 -3.34
CA ARG A 58 -13.48 0.61 -4.27
C ARG A 58 -14.78 -0.06 -3.83
N ALA A 59 -15.51 -0.61 -4.79
CA ALA A 59 -16.72 -1.39 -4.51
C ALA A 59 -16.42 -2.58 -3.59
N ASP A 60 -17.37 -2.92 -2.74
CA ASP A 60 -17.31 -4.11 -1.90
C ASP A 60 -17.33 -5.36 -2.78
N ILE A 61 -16.50 -6.35 -2.42
CA ILE A 61 -16.46 -7.64 -3.11
C ILE A 61 -17.39 -8.58 -2.36
N SER A 62 -18.51 -8.95 -2.98
CA SER A 62 -19.49 -9.89 -2.43
C SER A 62 -18.95 -11.32 -2.32
N GLU A 63 -18.07 -11.72 -3.22
CA GLU A 63 -17.51 -13.08 -3.33
C GLU A 63 -16.00 -13.06 -3.07
N ALA A 64 -15.58 -12.40 -1.98
CA ALA A 64 -14.16 -12.26 -1.63
C ALA A 64 -13.48 -13.61 -1.36
N ASP A 65 -14.26 -14.61 -0.96
CA ASP A 65 -13.88 -16.01 -0.76
C ASP A 65 -13.59 -16.76 -2.07
N LYS A 66 -14.02 -16.23 -3.22
CA LYS A 66 -13.79 -16.84 -4.55
C LYS A 66 -12.58 -16.28 -5.28
N ALA A 67 -11.70 -15.57 -4.58
CA ALA A 67 -10.45 -15.10 -5.16
C ALA A 67 -9.61 -16.30 -5.66
N TYR A 68 -9.11 -16.23 -6.89
CA TYR A 68 -8.20 -17.25 -7.43
C TYR A 68 -6.94 -17.33 -6.56
N ALA A 69 -6.72 -18.48 -5.94
CA ALA A 69 -5.59 -18.72 -5.02
C ALA A 69 -4.39 -19.42 -5.68
N GLY A 70 -4.46 -19.74 -6.98
CA GLY A 70 -3.49 -20.60 -7.66
C GLY A 70 -3.76 -22.09 -7.42
N GLU A 71 -3.19 -22.94 -8.29
CA GLU A 71 -2.88 -24.35 -7.98
C GLU A 71 -1.42 -24.48 -7.54
#